data_AF-A0A3S3Q221-F1
#
_entry.id   AF-A0A3S3Q221-F1
#
_cell.length_a   1.000
_cell.length_b   1.000
_cell.length_c   1.000
_cell.angle_alpha   90.00
_cell.angle_beta   90.00
_cell.angle_gamma   90.00
#
_symmetry.space_group_name_H-M   'P 1'
#
loop_
_entity.id
_entity.type
_entity.pdbx_description
1 polymer ?
#
loop_
_entity_poly.entity_id
_entity_poly.type
_entity_poly.pdbx_seq_one_letter_code
_entity_poly.pdbx_strand_id
1 'polypeptide(L)'
;MSGYSMKYLILDSIFTFFIASFAQKLNCDFEDGMCLWRHETYYTNGRQWQLSPQTPFGCEDNLCPKYNNFFLLVTSKTLNENGSFVRISHFRMSSQPSGECFISFKYIAFGSKFAKIIVGSRIGQSIQPETILVIHSSQSMNWKVIDVPFITDSAASLIIDGKREDLSKNGNSGFLAIDEISFSEGCDTERNEDIISYDKVSSKSCEDCDYNDDYYDGNYDSNGNGDNIYEGAKIKATKTDKHSFMKCTFENISTVQEYEERCGWMQDFFAPKGAYWVVANHYTAPEHVDLHPEVDTTMNSPSGSYLLLAFDREATYKTPVIIRLISPVLKSSKETCTFSFSYEIFDKRSEYVLNIRRDGQLTIDKLLWIDTMAGGMWRKAKVIIGRNSKPFRLVFTVKKSPIFLQSTLALDDLIFDEC
;
A
#
# COMPACT_ATOMS: atom_id res chain seq x y z
N MET A 1 47.70 11.28 -29.65
CA MET A 1 48.21 11.17 -28.27
C MET A 1 48.21 12.56 -27.65
N SER A 2 47.21 12.88 -26.84
CA SER A 2 47.18 14.08 -26.01
C SER A 2 46.51 13.71 -24.70
N GLY A 3 47.33 13.43 -23.69
CA GLY A 3 46.88 13.17 -22.33
C GLY A 3 46.61 14.50 -21.61
N TYR A 4 45.48 14.57 -20.93
CA TYR A 4 45.24 15.55 -19.88
C TYR A 4 44.86 14.79 -18.61
N SER A 5 45.71 14.97 -17.60
CA SER A 5 45.60 14.48 -16.24
C SER A 5 44.51 15.25 -15.50
N MET A 6 43.44 14.58 -15.05
CA MET A 6 42.49 15.16 -14.10
C MET A 6 42.98 14.92 -12.67
N LYS A 7 43.32 16.02 -11.98
CA LYS A 7 43.62 16.05 -10.54
C LYS A 7 42.31 15.97 -9.77
N TYR A 8 42.20 15.00 -8.86
CA TYR A 8 41.13 14.95 -7.87
C TYR A 8 41.41 15.98 -6.77
N LEU A 9 40.49 16.94 -6.59
CA LEU A 9 40.43 17.81 -5.42
C LEU A 9 39.60 17.09 -4.35
N ILE A 10 40.26 16.69 -3.27
CA ILE A 10 39.61 16.28 -2.02
C ILE A 10 39.26 17.58 -1.29
N LEU A 11 37.98 17.85 -1.11
CA LEU A 11 37.50 18.85 -0.16
C LEU A 11 36.81 18.09 0.97
N ASP A 12 37.56 17.88 2.05
CA ASP A 12 37.02 17.60 3.36
C ASP A 12 36.13 18.79 3.76
N SER A 13 34.84 18.53 3.96
CA SER A 13 33.95 19.45 4.64
C SER A 13 33.13 18.63 5.62
N ILE A 14 33.57 18.71 6.87
CA ILE A 14 32.88 18.25 8.07
C ILE A 14 31.51 18.91 8.07
N PHE A 15 30.51 18.21 7.55
CA PHE A 15 29.11 18.55 7.77
C PHE A 15 28.73 17.97 9.12
N THR A 16 28.79 18.82 10.14
CA THR A 16 27.98 18.67 11.35
C THR A 16 26.52 18.61 10.90
N PHE A 17 26.02 17.39 10.69
CA PHE A 17 24.60 17.17 10.50
C PHE A 17 23.93 17.50 11.83
N PHE A 18 23.23 18.63 11.84
CA PHE A 18 22.15 18.85 12.78
C PHE A 18 21.27 17.60 12.77
N ILE A 19 21.02 17.06 13.95
CA ILE A 19 19.94 16.11 14.21
C ILE A 19 18.65 16.90 14.03
N ALA A 20 18.26 17.13 12.77
CA ALA A 20 16.88 17.47 12.44
C ALA A 20 16.10 16.16 12.58
N SER A 21 15.51 16.04 13.76
CA SER A 21 14.47 15.10 14.18
C SER A 21 13.73 14.40 13.04
N PHE A 22 13.56 13.09 13.18
CA PHE A 22 12.71 12.21 12.38
C PHE A 22 11.23 12.66 12.26
N ALA A 23 10.82 13.71 12.97
CA ALA A 23 9.49 14.34 12.88
C ALA A 23 9.12 14.86 11.48
N GLN A 24 10.09 15.02 10.55
CA GLN A 24 9.84 15.60 9.23
C GLN A 24 9.13 14.64 8.24
N LYS A 25 8.79 13.40 8.63
CA LYS A 25 8.26 12.37 7.70
C LYS A 25 6.80 11.93 7.92
N LEU A 26 6.09 12.53 8.87
CA LEU A 26 4.66 12.28 9.10
C LEU A 26 3.75 13.27 8.40
N ASN A 27 4.22 14.51 8.25
CA ASN A 27 3.45 15.59 7.67
C ASN A 27 3.29 15.37 6.15
N CYS A 28 2.18 15.86 5.61
CA CYS A 28 1.87 15.77 4.20
C CYS A 28 1.18 17.04 3.69
N ASP A 29 1.89 17.78 2.86
CA ASP A 29 1.43 18.97 2.13
C ASP A 29 1.01 18.66 0.68
N PHE A 30 1.03 17.38 0.29
CA PHE A 30 0.62 16.87 -1.02
C PHE A 30 1.36 17.39 -2.26
N GLU A 31 2.38 18.24 -2.10
CA GLU A 31 3.11 18.84 -3.23
C GLU A 31 3.93 17.83 -4.04
N ASP A 32 4.52 16.86 -3.34
CA ASP A 32 5.29 15.76 -3.91
C ASP A 32 4.49 14.44 -3.94
N GLY A 33 3.16 14.50 -3.78
CA GLY A 33 2.26 13.35 -3.78
C GLY A 33 1.67 12.99 -2.42
N MET A 34 1.19 11.75 -2.25
CA MET A 34 0.41 11.36 -1.05
C MET A 34 1.22 11.09 0.23
N CYS A 35 2.53 11.31 0.23
CA CYS A 35 3.40 11.03 1.38
C CYS A 35 3.24 9.58 1.88
N LEU A 36 2.89 9.36 3.15
CA LEU A 36 2.59 8.04 3.72
C LEU A 36 1.08 7.72 3.77
N TRP A 37 0.25 8.51 3.08
CA TRP A 37 -1.18 8.25 2.89
C TRP A 37 -1.43 7.41 1.64
N ARG A 38 -2.49 6.58 1.67
CA ARG A 38 -2.87 5.71 0.55
C ARG A 38 -4.37 5.69 0.34
N HIS A 39 -4.82 5.55 -0.90
CA HIS A 39 -6.23 5.29 -1.19
C HIS A 39 -6.60 3.85 -0.84
N GLU A 40 -7.79 3.66 -0.28
CA GLU A 40 -8.36 2.34 -0.06
C GLU A 40 -9.47 2.05 -1.08
N THR A 41 -9.09 2.00 -2.36
CA THR A 41 -10.01 1.92 -3.50
C THR A 41 -10.92 0.70 -3.48
N TYR A 42 -10.49 -0.37 -2.83
CA TYR A 42 -11.30 -1.56 -2.65
C TYR A 42 -12.62 -1.27 -1.91
N TYR A 43 -12.58 -0.48 -0.84
CA TYR A 43 -13.79 -0.16 -0.07
C TYR A 43 -14.69 0.88 -0.75
N THR A 44 -14.14 1.62 -1.72
CA THR A 44 -14.78 2.78 -2.33
C THR A 44 -15.28 2.52 -3.75
N ASN A 45 -15.21 1.26 -4.22
CA ASN A 45 -15.49 0.85 -5.61
C ASN A 45 -14.67 1.67 -6.61
N GLY A 46 -13.36 1.78 -6.37
CA GLY A 46 -12.43 2.52 -7.22
C GLY A 46 -12.43 4.04 -7.04
N ARG A 47 -13.32 4.61 -6.21
CA ARG A 47 -13.38 6.07 -6.01
C ARG A 47 -12.19 6.55 -5.16
N GLN A 48 -11.55 7.63 -5.61
CA GLN A 48 -10.36 8.20 -4.98
C GLN A 48 -10.54 9.69 -4.71
N TRP A 49 -9.79 10.22 -3.74
CA TRP A 49 -9.52 11.65 -3.74
C TRP A 49 -8.64 11.97 -4.94
N GLN A 50 -8.92 13.08 -5.59
CA GLN A 50 -8.14 13.57 -6.71
C GLN A 50 -7.07 14.52 -6.19
N LEU A 51 -5.80 14.22 -6.49
CA LEU A 51 -4.72 15.19 -6.33
C LEU A 51 -4.91 16.29 -7.38
N SER A 52 -5.15 17.52 -6.94
CA SER A 52 -5.53 18.63 -7.80
C SER A 52 -4.65 19.86 -7.51
N PRO A 53 -3.99 20.44 -8.52
CA PRO A 53 -3.36 21.76 -8.41
C PRO A 53 -4.35 22.88 -8.77
N GLN A 54 -5.57 22.53 -9.16
CA GLN A 54 -6.58 23.46 -9.65
C GLN A 54 -7.68 23.65 -8.62
N THR A 55 -8.19 24.87 -8.56
CA THR A 55 -9.40 25.21 -7.81
C THR A 55 -10.59 24.36 -8.27
N PRO A 56 -11.47 23.91 -7.35
CA PRO A 56 -12.61 23.07 -7.69
C PRO A 56 -13.50 23.70 -8.76
N PHE A 57 -13.99 22.89 -9.71
CA PHE A 57 -14.88 23.32 -10.80
C PHE A 57 -16.11 24.09 -10.27
N GLY A 58 -16.41 25.25 -10.87
CA GLY A 58 -17.58 26.09 -10.55
C GLY A 58 -17.28 27.31 -9.67
N CYS A 59 -16.01 27.58 -9.40
CA CYS A 59 -15.55 28.74 -8.66
C CYS A 59 -14.68 29.60 -9.60
N GLU A 60 -15.32 30.50 -10.36
CA GLU A 60 -14.67 31.36 -11.38
C GLU A 60 -14.43 32.80 -10.89
N ASP A 61 -14.79 33.13 -9.65
CA ASP A 61 -14.68 34.48 -9.10
C ASP A 61 -13.46 34.65 -8.17
N ASN A 62 -13.23 35.88 -7.72
CA ASN A 62 -12.12 36.21 -6.83
C ASN A 62 -12.34 35.74 -5.37
N LEU A 63 -13.43 35.04 -5.06
CA LEU A 63 -13.72 34.50 -3.72
C LEU A 63 -13.18 33.07 -3.55
N CYS A 64 -12.71 32.45 -4.63
CA CYS A 64 -12.16 31.11 -4.61
C CYS A 64 -10.76 31.09 -3.97
N PRO A 65 -10.42 30.06 -3.17
CA PRO A 65 -9.08 29.91 -2.64
C PRO A 65 -8.10 29.70 -3.81
N LYS A 66 -7.31 30.73 -4.14
CA LYS A 66 -6.29 30.66 -5.20
C LYS A 66 -5.08 29.89 -4.67
N TYR A 67 -4.69 28.81 -5.33
CA TYR A 67 -3.50 28.03 -5.00
C TYR A 67 -2.74 27.64 -6.27
N ASN A 68 -1.40 27.64 -6.17
CA ASN A 68 -0.47 27.11 -7.18
C ASN A 68 0.10 25.73 -6.76
N ASN A 69 -0.60 25.04 -5.86
CA ASN A 69 -0.10 23.99 -4.99
C ASN A 69 -1.09 22.80 -5.01
N PHE A 70 -0.60 21.58 -4.80
CA PHE A 70 -1.41 20.37 -4.88
C PHE A 70 -2.14 20.08 -3.57
N PHE A 71 -3.41 19.68 -3.66
CA PHE A 71 -4.21 19.24 -2.51
C PHE A 71 -5.14 18.09 -2.91
N LEU A 72 -5.77 17.44 -1.94
CA LEU A 72 -6.77 16.40 -2.21
C LEU A 72 -8.16 16.98 -2.36
N LEU A 73 -8.83 16.63 -3.45
CA LEU A 73 -10.14 17.13 -3.84
C LEU A 73 -11.10 15.98 -4.16
N VAL A 74 -12.34 16.11 -3.73
CA VAL A 74 -13.44 15.27 -4.20
C VAL A 74 -14.67 16.13 -4.47
N THR A 75 -15.37 15.86 -5.57
CA THR A 75 -16.52 16.64 -6.04
C THR A 75 -17.75 15.76 -6.21
N SER A 76 -18.88 16.37 -6.58
CA SER A 76 -20.12 15.66 -6.94
C SER A 76 -19.95 14.66 -8.09
N LYS A 77 -18.91 14.79 -8.93
CA LYS A 77 -18.60 13.80 -9.98
C LYS A 77 -18.18 12.45 -9.40
N THR A 78 -17.37 12.47 -8.34
CA THR A 78 -16.89 11.26 -7.66
C THR A 78 -17.90 10.77 -6.62
N LEU A 79 -18.49 11.69 -5.85
CA LEU A 79 -19.51 11.42 -4.85
C LEU A 79 -20.91 11.57 -5.46
N ASN A 80 -21.20 10.78 -6.49
CA ASN A 80 -22.42 10.90 -7.30
C ASN A 80 -23.63 10.10 -6.77
N GLU A 81 -23.40 9.16 -5.86
CA GLU A 81 -24.42 8.23 -5.36
C GLU A 81 -24.64 8.37 -3.85
N ASN A 82 -25.83 8.00 -3.38
CA ASN A 82 -26.16 7.99 -1.96
C ASN A 82 -25.21 7.10 -1.17
N GLY A 83 -24.53 7.69 -0.17
CA GLY A 83 -23.58 6.97 0.68
C GLY A 83 -22.24 6.63 0.03
N SER A 84 -22.02 7.01 -1.25
CA SER A 84 -20.70 6.90 -1.89
C SER A 84 -19.64 7.64 -1.08
N PHE A 85 -18.42 7.11 -1.07
CA PHE A 85 -17.32 7.70 -0.33
C PHE A 85 -15.98 7.45 -1.01
N VAL A 86 -15.00 8.28 -0.65
CA VAL A 86 -13.58 8.12 -0.94
C VAL A 86 -12.86 7.94 0.39
N ARG A 87 -11.76 7.18 0.41
CA ARG A 87 -11.01 6.87 1.63
C ARG A 87 -9.52 7.00 1.39
N ILE A 88 -8.84 7.62 2.34
CA ILE A 88 -7.39 7.48 2.50
C ILE A 88 -7.07 6.94 3.89
N SER A 89 -5.99 6.18 3.98
CA SER A 89 -5.44 5.71 5.24
C SER A 89 -3.97 6.04 5.34
N HIS A 90 -3.53 6.29 6.56
CA HIS A 90 -2.13 6.40 6.90
C HIS A 90 -1.59 5.04 7.37
N PHE A 91 -0.27 4.86 7.35
CA PHE A 91 0.36 3.67 7.94
C PHE A 91 0.00 3.53 9.43
N ARG A 92 0.09 2.30 9.96
CA ARG A 92 -0.23 2.03 11.36
C ARG A 92 0.72 2.78 12.28
N MET A 93 0.16 3.64 13.11
CA MET A 93 0.84 4.34 14.19
C MET A 93 0.91 3.44 15.43
N SER A 94 1.90 3.67 16.30
CA SER A 94 1.99 3.01 17.62
C SER A 94 0.80 3.41 18.50
N SER A 95 0.58 2.70 19.61
CA SER A 95 -0.45 3.07 20.59
C SER A 95 -0.20 4.49 21.12
N GLN A 96 -1.23 5.33 21.16
CA GLN A 96 -1.21 6.73 21.62
C GLN A 96 -2.19 6.94 22.81
N PRO A 97 -1.95 6.34 24.00
CA PRO A 97 -2.91 6.43 25.11
C PRO A 97 -2.87 7.78 25.86
N SER A 98 -1.83 8.60 25.66
CA SER A 98 -1.60 9.81 26.48
C SER A 98 -2.44 11.02 26.10
N GLY A 99 -3.13 11.00 24.94
CA GLY A 99 -3.87 12.16 24.45
C GLY A 99 -3.00 13.32 23.94
N GLU A 100 -1.68 13.12 23.87
CA GLU A 100 -0.71 14.13 23.41
C GLU A 100 -0.49 14.09 21.89
N CYS A 101 -1.02 13.07 21.21
CA CYS A 101 -1.02 12.97 19.75
C CYS A 101 -2.24 13.70 19.15
N PHE A 102 -1.96 14.74 18.38
CA PHE A 102 -2.93 15.52 17.62
C PHE A 102 -2.57 15.47 16.15
N ILE A 103 -3.59 15.31 15.30
CA ILE A 103 -3.47 15.43 13.87
C ILE A 103 -4.13 16.73 13.46
N SER A 104 -3.38 17.60 12.79
CA SER A 104 -3.88 18.87 12.30
C SER A 104 -3.94 18.84 10.78
N PHE A 105 -5.02 19.29 10.17
CA PHE A 105 -5.09 19.44 8.72
C PHE A 105 -5.97 20.60 8.28
N LYS A 106 -5.66 21.14 7.10
CA LYS A 106 -6.50 22.12 6.42
C LYS A 106 -7.61 21.42 5.66
N TYR A 107 -8.81 21.98 5.68
CA TYR A 107 -9.93 21.46 4.93
C TYR A 107 -10.88 22.54 4.40
N ILE A 108 -11.60 22.18 3.33
CA ILE A 108 -12.83 22.84 2.89
C ILE A 108 -13.90 21.76 2.78
N ALA A 109 -15.07 22.01 3.37
CA ALA A 109 -16.24 21.18 3.17
C ALA A 109 -17.39 22.07 2.68
N PHE A 110 -17.50 22.21 1.36
CA PHE A 110 -18.42 23.15 0.70
C PHE A 110 -19.64 22.44 0.12
N GLY A 111 -20.79 23.13 0.18
CA GLY A 111 -22.08 22.68 -0.30
C GLY A 111 -22.93 22.19 0.86
N SER A 112 -23.87 23.00 1.37
CA SER A 112 -24.68 22.60 2.53
C SER A 112 -25.37 21.25 2.31
N LYS A 113 -25.11 20.30 3.22
CA LYS A 113 -25.62 18.92 3.18
C LYS A 113 -25.19 18.12 1.93
N PHE A 114 -24.11 18.54 1.25
CA PHE A 114 -23.54 17.81 0.13
C PHE A 114 -22.82 16.54 0.61
N ALA A 115 -21.84 16.72 1.49
CA ALA A 115 -20.97 15.64 1.96
C ALA A 115 -20.41 15.94 3.36
N LYS A 116 -19.63 15.01 3.90
CA LYS A 116 -18.90 15.17 5.17
C LYS A 116 -17.51 14.55 5.07
N ILE A 117 -16.57 15.11 5.83
CA ILE A 117 -15.28 14.49 6.10
C ILE A 117 -15.42 13.69 7.39
N ILE A 118 -14.94 12.44 7.40
CA ILE A 118 -14.95 11.58 8.59
C ILE A 118 -13.50 11.21 8.88
N VAL A 119 -13.04 11.50 10.09
CA VAL A 119 -11.74 11.06 10.59
C VAL A 119 -11.98 9.88 11.52
N GLY A 120 -11.23 8.80 11.33
CA GLY A 120 -11.40 7.59 12.10
C GLY A 120 -10.10 6.87 12.38
N SER A 121 -10.15 5.92 13.31
CA SER A 121 -9.07 4.98 13.61
C SER A 121 -9.46 3.58 13.18
N ARG A 122 -8.47 2.76 12.84
CA ARG A 122 -8.65 1.33 12.60
C ARG A 122 -7.59 0.53 13.34
N ILE A 123 -8.01 -0.16 14.38
CA ILE A 123 -7.18 -1.14 15.10
C ILE A 123 -7.28 -2.48 14.36
N GLY A 124 -6.14 -3.13 14.12
CA GLY A 124 -6.13 -4.44 13.45
C GLY A 124 -6.71 -4.38 12.03
N GLN A 125 -7.60 -5.30 11.70
CA GLN A 125 -8.19 -5.50 10.36
C GLN A 125 -9.69 -5.19 10.32
N SER A 126 -10.20 -4.33 11.23
CA SER A 126 -11.63 -3.99 11.21
C SER A 126 -12.03 -3.37 9.87
N ILE A 127 -13.02 -3.94 9.19
CA ILE A 127 -13.54 -3.44 7.90
C ILE A 127 -14.06 -2.00 8.04
N GLN A 128 -14.64 -1.68 9.21
CA GLN A 128 -15.14 -0.34 9.50
C GLN A 128 -14.21 0.40 10.46
N PRO A 129 -13.72 1.58 10.07
CA PRO A 129 -13.02 2.48 10.99
C PRO A 129 -13.96 2.93 12.11
N GLU A 130 -13.43 3.02 13.31
CA GLU A 130 -14.08 3.71 14.41
C GLU A 130 -14.04 5.22 14.15
N THR A 131 -15.18 5.89 14.28
CA THR A 131 -15.27 7.33 13.99
C THR A 131 -14.77 8.14 15.17
N ILE A 132 -13.78 8.99 14.91
CA ILE A 132 -13.25 9.95 15.88
C ILE A 132 -13.97 11.30 15.73
N LEU A 133 -14.11 11.76 14.48
CA LEU A 133 -14.65 13.08 14.18
C LEU A 133 -15.46 13.07 12.88
N VAL A 134 -16.53 13.87 12.84
CA VAL A 134 -17.30 14.14 11.63
C VAL A 134 -17.37 15.64 11.39
N ILE A 135 -16.99 16.07 10.18
CA ILE A 135 -17.05 17.45 9.72
C ILE A 135 -18.11 17.54 8.62
N HIS A 136 -19.23 18.19 8.91
CA HIS A 136 -20.28 18.39 7.93
C HIS A 136 -19.98 19.57 7.01
N SER A 137 -20.37 19.43 5.74
CA SER A 137 -20.30 20.51 4.76
C SER A 137 -21.12 21.74 5.14
N SER A 138 -20.60 22.90 4.77
CA SER A 138 -21.16 24.23 5.02
C SER A 138 -21.18 25.06 3.74
N GLN A 139 -21.63 26.32 3.82
CA GLN A 139 -21.55 27.25 2.70
C GLN A 139 -20.21 28.03 2.64
N SER A 140 -19.29 27.74 3.57
CA SER A 140 -17.99 28.39 3.58
C SER A 140 -17.04 27.71 2.59
N MET A 141 -16.40 28.51 1.74
CA MET A 141 -15.35 28.09 0.83
C MET A 141 -13.94 28.39 1.35
N ASN A 142 -13.81 28.88 2.59
CA ASN A 142 -12.52 29.21 3.16
C ASN A 142 -11.86 27.97 3.75
N TRP A 143 -10.54 27.86 3.57
CA TRP A 143 -9.74 26.87 4.29
C TRP A 143 -9.88 27.07 5.79
N LYS A 144 -10.13 25.97 6.49
CA LYS A 144 -10.18 25.89 7.94
C LYS A 144 -9.13 24.90 8.39
N VAL A 145 -8.54 25.14 9.55
CA VAL A 145 -7.65 24.19 10.21
C VAL A 145 -8.44 23.48 11.30
N ILE A 146 -8.20 22.19 11.48
CA ILE A 146 -8.76 21.42 12.58
C ILE A 146 -7.70 20.54 13.22
N ASP A 147 -7.74 20.47 14.55
CA ASP A 147 -6.91 19.59 15.36
C ASP A 147 -7.78 18.43 15.86
N VAL A 148 -7.33 17.21 15.61
CA VAL A 148 -8.04 15.97 15.94
C VAL A 148 -7.20 15.17 16.94
N PRO A 149 -7.67 14.96 18.18
CA PRO A 149 -6.97 14.09 19.12
C PRO A 149 -7.01 12.65 18.62
N PHE A 150 -5.85 12.01 18.55
CA PHE A 150 -5.72 10.62 18.15
C PHE A 150 -5.33 9.77 19.34
N ILE A 151 -6.35 9.27 20.04
CA ILE A 151 -6.19 8.50 21.27
C ILE A 151 -6.50 7.04 20.96
N THR A 152 -5.51 6.18 21.15
CA THR A 152 -5.69 4.74 20.90
C THR A 152 -4.79 3.90 21.78
N ASP A 153 -5.37 2.91 22.46
CA ASP A 153 -4.62 2.00 23.35
C ASP A 153 -3.87 0.91 22.58
N SER A 154 -3.94 0.91 21.26
CA SER A 154 -3.37 -0.11 20.38
C SER A 154 -2.86 0.51 19.09
N ALA A 155 -1.94 -0.17 18.41
CA ALA A 155 -1.46 0.31 17.13
C ALA A 155 -2.62 0.39 16.12
N ALA A 156 -2.84 1.57 15.53
CA ALA A 156 -4.00 1.85 14.68
C ALA A 156 -3.61 2.64 13.43
N SER A 157 -4.33 2.41 12.33
CA SER A 157 -4.26 3.26 11.15
C SER A 157 -5.21 4.44 11.30
N LEU A 158 -4.74 5.63 10.94
CA LEU A 158 -5.58 6.81 10.79
C LEU A 158 -6.28 6.77 9.42
N ILE A 159 -7.57 7.09 9.39
CA ILE A 159 -8.43 7.06 8.21
C ILE A 159 -9.07 8.44 8.01
N ILE A 160 -9.11 8.92 6.77
CA ILE A 160 -9.90 10.10 6.37
C ILE A 160 -10.80 9.72 5.19
N ASP A 161 -12.11 9.80 5.42
CA ASP A 161 -13.13 9.59 4.41
C ASP A 161 -13.75 10.90 3.96
N GLY A 162 -14.06 10.99 2.66
CA GLY A 162 -15.01 11.96 2.13
C GLY A 162 -16.28 11.21 1.74
N LYS A 163 -17.40 11.43 2.45
CA LYS A 163 -18.63 10.66 2.29
C LYS A 163 -19.80 11.53 1.89
N ARG A 164 -20.54 11.11 0.86
CA ARG A 164 -21.76 11.77 0.38
C ARG A 164 -22.84 11.74 1.47
N GLU A 165 -23.42 12.89 1.76
CA GLU A 165 -24.63 12.99 2.57
C GLU A 165 -25.85 12.60 1.74
N ASP A 166 -26.94 12.21 2.41
CA ASP A 166 -28.15 11.75 1.73
C ASP A 166 -28.69 12.79 0.73
N LEU A 167 -28.73 12.41 -0.56
CA LEU A 167 -29.21 13.17 -1.71
C LEU A 167 -30.65 13.66 -1.53
N SER A 168 -31.46 12.97 -0.70
CA SER A 168 -32.82 13.41 -0.36
C SER A 168 -32.84 14.73 0.43
N LYS A 169 -31.70 15.18 0.97
CA LYS A 169 -31.58 16.39 1.80
C LYS A 169 -31.26 17.67 1.00
N ASN A 170 -31.48 17.68 -0.32
CA ASN A 170 -31.32 18.82 -1.26
C ASN A 170 -29.87 19.35 -1.46
N GLY A 171 -28.84 18.68 -0.94
CA GLY A 171 -27.44 19.06 -1.16
C GLY A 171 -26.90 18.46 -2.46
N ASN A 172 -27.17 19.07 -3.62
CA ASN A 172 -26.86 18.46 -4.93
C ASN A 172 -25.44 18.76 -5.45
N SER A 173 -24.81 19.83 -4.98
CA SER A 173 -23.48 20.25 -5.44
C SER A 173 -22.60 20.70 -4.28
N GLY A 174 -21.31 20.52 -4.45
CA GLY A 174 -20.30 20.80 -3.44
C GLY A 174 -19.00 20.09 -3.74
N PHE A 175 -18.03 20.29 -2.85
CA PHE A 175 -16.75 19.61 -2.87
C PHE A 175 -16.18 19.50 -1.47
N LEU A 176 -15.31 18.52 -1.26
CA LEU A 176 -14.46 18.45 -0.08
C LEU A 176 -13.01 18.59 -0.55
N ALA A 177 -12.21 19.35 0.19
CA ALA A 177 -10.78 19.44 -0.02
C ALA A 177 -10.04 19.27 1.31
N ILE A 178 -8.87 18.63 1.28
CA ILE A 178 -7.97 18.53 2.43
C ILE A 178 -6.53 18.78 2.01
N ASP A 179 -5.75 19.36 2.90
CA ASP A 179 -4.36 19.77 2.66
C ASP A 179 -3.58 19.90 3.98
N GLU A 180 -2.26 20.06 3.90
CA GLU A 180 -1.34 20.35 5.01
C GLU A 180 -1.61 19.52 6.27
N ILE A 181 -1.59 18.20 6.11
CA ILE A 181 -1.71 17.27 7.23
C ILE A 181 -0.41 17.32 8.05
N SER A 182 -0.54 17.46 9.35
CA SER A 182 0.58 17.49 10.28
C SER A 182 0.25 16.74 11.57
N PHE A 183 1.30 16.28 12.24
CA PHE A 183 1.21 15.51 13.48
C PHE A 183 1.94 16.26 14.59
N SER A 184 1.38 16.28 15.79
CA SER A 184 2.06 16.83 16.96
C SER A 184 3.26 15.96 17.35
N GLU A 185 4.18 16.52 18.15
CA GLU A 185 5.34 15.80 18.67
C GLU A 185 4.96 14.57 19.53
N GLY A 186 3.77 14.59 20.13
CA GLY A 186 3.26 13.47 20.92
C GLY A 186 2.78 12.27 20.10
N CYS A 187 2.79 12.35 18.77
CA CYS A 187 2.47 11.23 17.90
C CYS A 187 3.69 10.33 17.67
N ASP A 188 3.80 9.26 18.46
CA ASP A 188 4.88 8.29 18.29
C ASP A 188 4.64 7.39 17.06
N THR A 189 5.60 7.37 16.15
CA THR A 189 5.58 6.48 14.97
C THR A 189 6.80 5.57 14.88
N GLU A 190 7.63 5.55 15.91
CA GLU A 190 8.77 4.65 16.01
C GLU A 190 8.50 3.50 16.98
N ARG A 191 9.24 2.41 16.76
CA ARG A 191 9.24 1.23 17.61
C ARG A 191 9.92 1.57 18.92
N ASN A 192 9.41 1.02 20.02
CA ASN A 192 10.15 0.76 21.25
C ASN A 192 11.64 0.56 20.99
N GLU A 193 12.43 1.55 21.39
CA GLU A 193 13.77 1.35 21.92
C GLU A 193 13.65 0.57 23.25
N ASP A 194 13.30 -0.70 23.21
CA ASP A 194 13.72 -1.60 24.29
C ASP A 194 15.13 -2.07 23.95
N ILE A 195 16.08 -1.23 24.37
CA ILE A 195 17.49 -1.56 24.55
C ILE A 195 17.54 -2.70 25.57
N ILE A 196 17.47 -3.95 25.09
CA ILE A 196 18.06 -5.05 25.85
C ILE A 196 19.56 -4.97 25.61
N SER A 197 20.23 -4.35 26.58
CA SER A 197 21.66 -4.48 26.84
C SER A 197 22.13 -5.89 26.51
N TYR A 198 23.07 -5.98 25.57
CA TYR A 198 23.80 -7.22 25.29
C TYR A 198 24.61 -7.59 26.54
N ASP A 199 24.09 -8.52 27.33
CA ASP A 199 24.93 -9.31 28.22
C ASP A 199 24.93 -10.78 27.80
N LYS A 200 26.17 -11.19 27.48
CA LYS A 200 26.75 -12.52 27.26
C LYS A 200 25.89 -13.79 27.41
N VAL A 201 25.92 -14.54 26.31
CA VAL A 201 26.26 -15.98 26.18
C VAL A 201 25.36 -17.02 26.88
N SER A 202 24.72 -17.87 26.06
CA SER A 202 24.94 -19.33 26.09
C SER A 202 24.22 -19.99 24.92
N SER A 203 25.00 -20.49 23.97
CA SER A 203 24.59 -21.44 22.94
C SER A 203 23.97 -22.70 23.55
N LYS A 204 22.77 -23.08 23.10
CA LYS A 204 22.32 -24.47 23.13
C LYS A 204 21.73 -24.84 21.77
N SER A 205 22.30 -25.87 21.18
CA SER A 205 21.87 -26.53 19.96
C SER A 205 20.49 -27.14 20.13
N CYS A 206 19.61 -26.97 19.14
CA CYS A 206 18.45 -27.85 18.97
C CYS A 206 18.91 -29.07 18.16
N GLU A 207 19.14 -30.17 18.87
CA GLU A 207 18.83 -31.49 18.34
C GLU A 207 17.32 -31.72 18.53
N ASP A 208 16.75 -32.53 17.65
CA ASP A 208 15.35 -33.00 17.58
C ASP A 208 14.35 -32.13 16.79
N CYS A 209 14.39 -32.31 15.46
CA CYS A 209 13.25 -32.07 14.57
C CYS A 209 12.77 -33.44 14.09
N ASP A 210 11.77 -34.02 14.76
CA ASP A 210 11.09 -35.21 14.25
C ASP A 210 9.93 -34.77 13.35
N TYR A 211 9.99 -35.25 12.12
CA TYR A 211 9.10 -34.93 11.00
C TYR A 211 8.04 -36.03 10.94
N ASN A 212 6.75 -35.68 11.07
CA ASN A 212 5.67 -36.59 10.69
C ASN A 212 4.62 -35.85 9.87
N ASP A 213 4.62 -36.17 8.58
CA ASP A 213 3.46 -36.12 7.69
C ASP A 213 2.37 -37.05 8.23
N ASP A 214 1.11 -36.62 8.25
CA ASP A 214 -0.01 -37.56 8.24
C ASP A 214 -1.11 -37.13 7.28
N TYR A 215 -1.19 -37.96 6.25
CA TYR A 215 -2.18 -38.18 5.22
C TYR A 215 -3.52 -38.63 5.83
N TYR A 216 -4.64 -38.00 5.47
CA TYR A 216 -5.97 -38.53 5.79
C TYR A 216 -6.77 -38.82 4.52
N ASP A 217 -6.88 -40.11 4.24
CA ASP A 217 -7.87 -40.77 3.39
C ASP A 217 -9.21 -40.86 4.12
N GLY A 218 -10.30 -40.74 3.36
CA GLY A 218 -11.67 -40.76 3.88
C GLY A 218 -12.17 -42.18 4.12
N ASN A 219 -13.10 -42.34 5.06
CA ASN A 219 -14.21 -43.27 4.86
C ASN A 219 -15.41 -42.98 5.77
N TYR A 220 -16.58 -43.21 5.18
CA TYR A 220 -17.91 -43.16 5.78
C TYR A 220 -18.07 -44.19 6.91
N ASP A 221 -18.80 -43.81 7.96
CA ASP A 221 -19.86 -44.68 8.46
C ASP A 221 -20.98 -43.90 9.18
N SER A 222 -22.21 -44.30 8.89
CA SER A 222 -23.46 -43.74 9.39
C SER A 222 -23.98 -44.52 10.59
N ASN A 223 -24.39 -43.83 11.67
CA ASN A 223 -25.51 -44.24 12.55
C ASN A 223 -25.88 -43.09 13.49
N GLY A 224 -27.17 -42.70 13.49
CA GLY A 224 -27.71 -41.67 14.36
C GLY A 224 -28.12 -42.18 15.73
N ASN A 225 -28.15 -41.27 16.72
CA ASN A 225 -29.31 -40.87 17.54
C ASN A 225 -28.82 -40.18 18.83
N GLY A 226 -29.46 -39.09 19.27
CA GLY A 226 -29.42 -38.64 20.68
C GLY A 226 -28.97 -37.20 20.92
N ASP A 227 -29.91 -36.40 21.42
CA ASP A 227 -29.83 -34.99 21.76
C ASP A 227 -28.84 -34.60 22.91
N ASN A 228 -28.45 -33.32 22.85
CA ASN A 228 -28.37 -32.34 23.95
C ASN A 228 -27.05 -32.00 24.70
N ILE A 229 -26.66 -30.72 24.50
CA ILE A 229 -26.25 -29.68 25.48
C ILE A 229 -24.74 -29.45 25.74
N TYR A 230 -24.28 -28.33 25.16
CA TYR A 230 -23.28 -27.33 25.58
C TYR A 230 -22.11 -27.72 26.50
N GLU A 231 -20.89 -27.63 25.97
CA GLU A 231 -19.80 -26.93 26.68
C GLU A 231 -18.80 -26.31 25.69
N GLY A 232 -18.47 -25.04 25.93
CA GLY A 232 -17.73 -24.20 25.01
C GLY A 232 -16.27 -24.62 24.82
N ALA A 233 -15.95 -25.15 23.64
CA ALA A 233 -14.59 -25.09 23.13
C ALA A 233 -14.37 -23.69 22.55
N LYS A 234 -13.81 -22.79 23.37
CA LYS A 234 -13.09 -21.62 22.86
C LYS A 234 -12.08 -22.14 21.85
N ILE A 235 -12.31 -21.86 20.57
CA ILE A 235 -11.27 -21.94 19.55
C ILE A 235 -10.21 -20.95 20.02
N LYS A 236 -9.14 -21.46 20.65
CA LYS A 236 -7.92 -20.71 20.86
C LYS A 236 -7.46 -20.35 19.45
N ALA A 237 -7.64 -19.09 19.06
CA ALA A 237 -6.95 -18.53 17.93
C ALA A 237 -5.45 -18.79 18.14
N THR A 238 -4.93 -19.78 17.43
CA THR A 238 -3.50 -20.00 17.28
C THR A 238 -2.92 -18.70 16.78
N LYS A 239 -1.85 -18.23 17.44
CA LYS A 239 -1.09 -17.03 17.06
C LYS A 239 -1.01 -16.94 15.53
N THR A 240 -1.57 -15.90 14.94
CA THR A 240 -1.39 -15.58 13.53
C THR A 240 0.11 -15.51 13.26
N ASP A 241 0.59 -16.35 12.35
CA ASP A 241 1.98 -16.40 11.95
C ASP A 241 2.42 -15.00 11.49
N LYS A 242 3.35 -14.38 12.22
CA LYS A 242 3.87 -13.04 11.94
C LYS A 242 4.65 -12.92 10.61
N HIS A 243 4.59 -13.96 9.77
CA HIS A 243 5.39 -14.17 8.57
C HIS A 243 4.56 -14.45 7.32
N SER A 244 3.22 -14.27 7.36
CA SER A 244 2.33 -14.60 6.23
C SER A 244 2.74 -13.93 4.90
N PHE A 245 3.27 -12.71 4.93
CA PHE A 245 3.73 -12.00 3.73
C PHE A 245 5.07 -12.48 3.15
N MET A 246 5.81 -13.35 3.86
CA MET A 246 7.07 -13.92 3.36
C MET A 246 6.83 -14.87 2.18
N LYS A 247 5.62 -15.43 2.06
CA LYS A 247 5.23 -16.30 0.96
C LYS A 247 3.84 -15.92 0.46
N CYS A 248 3.82 -15.30 -0.72
CA CYS A 248 2.59 -14.89 -1.38
C CYS A 248 2.44 -15.63 -2.71
N THR A 249 1.50 -16.58 -2.74
CA THR A 249 1.16 -17.38 -3.91
C THR A 249 -0.13 -16.91 -4.59
N PHE A 250 -0.77 -15.85 -4.08
CA PHE A 250 -2.08 -15.33 -4.51
C PHE A 250 -3.29 -16.30 -4.43
N GLU A 251 -3.07 -17.58 -4.15
CA GLU A 251 -4.13 -18.59 -4.04
C GLU A 251 -5.07 -18.37 -2.88
N ASN A 252 -6.36 -18.66 -3.08
CA ASN A 252 -7.42 -18.48 -2.05
C ASN A 252 -7.48 -17.05 -1.49
N ILE A 253 -7.23 -16.05 -2.34
CA ILE A 253 -7.42 -14.64 -2.01
C ILE A 253 -8.70 -14.18 -2.70
N SER A 254 -9.76 -14.05 -1.91
CA SER A 254 -11.09 -13.61 -2.35
C SER A 254 -11.41 -12.18 -1.90
N THR A 255 -10.67 -11.68 -0.90
CA THR A 255 -10.85 -10.34 -0.35
C THR A 255 -9.53 -9.56 -0.28
N VAL A 256 -9.62 -8.23 -0.23
CA VAL A 256 -8.43 -7.40 -0.03
C VAL A 256 -7.84 -7.55 1.36
N GLN A 257 -8.64 -7.88 2.35
CA GLN A 257 -8.12 -8.21 3.67
C GLN A 257 -7.19 -9.43 3.59
N GLU A 258 -7.61 -10.50 2.93
CA GLU A 258 -6.76 -11.69 2.71
C GLU A 258 -5.50 -11.36 1.91
N TYR A 259 -5.60 -10.47 0.92
CA TYR A 259 -4.45 -9.99 0.16
C TYR A 259 -3.45 -9.21 1.02
N GLU A 260 -3.91 -8.25 1.80
CA GLU A 260 -3.05 -7.46 2.69
C GLU A 260 -2.40 -8.33 3.76
N GLU A 261 -3.15 -9.31 4.28
CA GLU A 261 -2.66 -10.26 5.28
C GLU A 261 -1.62 -11.21 4.73
N ARG A 262 -1.83 -11.76 3.55
CA ARG A 262 -1.00 -12.85 3.01
C ARG A 262 0.10 -12.38 2.07
N CYS A 263 -0.02 -11.18 1.54
CA CYS A 263 0.90 -10.66 0.54
C CYS A 263 1.41 -9.26 0.88
N GLY A 264 0.51 -8.30 1.06
CA GLY A 264 0.85 -6.93 1.44
C GLY A 264 1.68 -6.14 0.41
N TRP A 265 1.88 -6.66 -0.81
CA TRP A 265 2.54 -5.95 -1.90
C TRP A 265 1.64 -4.83 -2.44
N MET A 266 2.18 -3.65 -2.68
CA MET A 266 1.41 -2.46 -3.03
C MET A 266 1.93 -1.74 -4.27
N GLN A 267 1.02 -1.18 -5.06
CA GLN A 267 1.42 -0.33 -6.18
C GLN A 267 2.06 0.98 -5.69
N ASP A 268 3.07 1.46 -6.40
CA ASP A 268 3.67 2.77 -6.19
C ASP A 268 2.70 3.89 -6.57
N PHE A 269 2.72 4.93 -5.73
CA PHE A 269 1.81 6.06 -5.79
C PHE A 269 1.91 6.85 -7.11
N PHE A 270 3.10 6.92 -7.71
CA PHE A 270 3.33 7.62 -8.98
C PHE A 270 2.96 6.81 -10.22
N ALA A 271 2.22 5.70 -10.07
CA ALA A 271 1.70 4.96 -11.20
C ALA A 271 0.81 5.89 -12.05
N PRO A 272 0.95 5.83 -13.39
CA PRO A 272 0.16 6.67 -14.27
C PRO A 272 -1.33 6.30 -14.16
N LYS A 273 -2.20 7.30 -14.39
CA LYS A 273 -3.66 7.09 -14.35
C LYS A 273 -4.06 5.94 -15.28
N GLY A 274 -4.79 4.98 -14.71
CA GLY A 274 -5.29 3.82 -15.43
C GLY A 274 -4.30 2.66 -15.51
N ALA A 275 -3.17 2.67 -14.81
CA ALA A 275 -2.35 1.48 -14.56
C ALA A 275 -2.60 0.96 -13.15
N TYR A 276 -2.85 -0.34 -13.00
CA TYR A 276 -3.12 -0.96 -11.70
C TYR A 276 -2.69 -2.42 -11.66
N TRP A 277 -2.30 -2.89 -10.47
CA TRP A 277 -2.12 -4.31 -10.18
C TRP A 277 -3.43 -4.92 -9.66
N VAL A 278 -3.78 -6.10 -10.15
CA VAL A 278 -4.99 -6.82 -9.76
C VAL A 278 -4.67 -8.30 -9.58
N VAL A 279 -5.26 -8.94 -8.57
CA VAL A 279 -5.22 -10.41 -8.48
C VAL A 279 -6.27 -10.96 -9.43
N ALA A 280 -5.85 -11.80 -10.35
CA ALA A 280 -6.71 -12.37 -11.38
C ALA A 280 -6.37 -13.84 -11.64
N ASN A 281 -7.26 -14.54 -12.31
CA ASN A 281 -7.04 -15.87 -12.86
C ASN A 281 -7.42 -15.88 -14.34
N HIS A 282 -7.35 -17.03 -15.00
CA HIS A 282 -7.69 -17.14 -16.43
C HIS A 282 -9.09 -16.61 -16.77
N TYR A 283 -10.06 -16.76 -15.86
CA TYR A 283 -11.45 -16.37 -16.11
C TYR A 283 -11.70 -14.88 -15.92
N THR A 284 -10.98 -14.22 -14.99
CA THR A 284 -11.18 -12.80 -14.66
C THR A 284 -10.19 -11.87 -15.36
N ALA A 285 -9.01 -12.35 -15.74
CA ALA A 285 -8.02 -11.56 -16.47
C ALA A 285 -8.53 -10.91 -17.78
N PRO A 286 -9.40 -11.56 -18.59
CA PRO A 286 -9.99 -10.95 -19.80
C PRO A 286 -10.77 -9.65 -19.58
N GLU A 287 -11.26 -9.40 -18.35
CA GLU A 287 -11.93 -8.14 -18.02
C GLU A 287 -10.94 -6.96 -18.08
N HIS A 288 -9.67 -7.24 -17.79
CA HIS A 288 -8.60 -6.25 -17.64
C HIS A 288 -7.72 -6.14 -18.89
N VAL A 289 -7.35 -7.26 -19.51
CA VAL A 289 -6.33 -7.33 -20.57
C VAL A 289 -6.60 -8.48 -21.56
N ASP A 290 -6.27 -8.27 -22.83
CA ASP A 290 -6.51 -9.29 -23.88
C ASP A 290 -5.52 -10.46 -23.80
N LEU A 291 -4.27 -10.19 -23.39
CA LEU A 291 -3.20 -11.20 -23.29
C LEU A 291 -2.91 -11.45 -21.82
N HIS A 292 -3.08 -12.69 -21.37
CA HIS A 292 -2.84 -13.09 -19.99
C HIS A 292 -2.43 -14.57 -19.92
N PRO A 293 -1.80 -15.00 -18.81
CA PRO A 293 -1.56 -16.41 -18.55
C PRO A 293 -2.86 -17.23 -18.52
N GLU A 294 -2.86 -18.40 -19.14
CA GLU A 294 -3.99 -19.35 -19.10
C GLU A 294 -4.04 -20.17 -17.81
N VAL A 295 -2.90 -20.29 -17.13
CA VAL A 295 -2.74 -20.99 -15.85
C VAL A 295 -1.76 -20.21 -15.00
N ASP A 296 -1.85 -20.34 -13.68
CA ASP A 296 -0.87 -19.84 -12.71
C ASP A 296 0.32 -20.81 -12.57
N THR A 297 1.31 -20.47 -11.72
CA THR A 297 2.45 -21.35 -11.45
C THR A 297 2.32 -22.20 -10.19
N THR A 298 1.44 -21.81 -9.27
CA THR A 298 1.24 -22.50 -7.99
C THR A 298 0.42 -23.78 -8.16
N MET A 299 -0.76 -23.66 -8.78
CA MET A 299 -1.71 -24.75 -9.01
C MET A 299 -1.58 -25.34 -10.42
N ASN A 300 -0.97 -24.61 -11.36
CA ASN A 300 -0.92 -24.97 -12.78
C ASN A 300 -2.34 -25.24 -13.34
N SER A 301 -3.27 -24.35 -12.99
CA SER A 301 -4.69 -24.46 -13.29
C SER A 301 -5.27 -23.10 -13.75
N PRO A 302 -6.29 -23.07 -14.62
CA PRO A 302 -6.99 -21.82 -14.95
C PRO A 302 -7.66 -21.14 -13.75
N SER A 303 -7.94 -21.89 -12.68
CA SER A 303 -8.51 -21.37 -11.44
C SER A 303 -7.48 -20.74 -10.51
N GLY A 304 -6.19 -21.04 -10.69
CA GLY A 304 -5.12 -20.49 -9.88
C GLY A 304 -4.92 -19.01 -10.18
N SER A 305 -4.51 -18.26 -9.17
CA SER A 305 -4.49 -16.81 -9.18
C SER A 305 -3.07 -16.27 -9.24
N TYR A 306 -2.90 -15.13 -9.91
CA TYR A 306 -1.64 -14.43 -10.01
C TYR A 306 -1.88 -12.92 -9.94
N LEU A 307 -0.81 -12.16 -9.69
CA LEU A 307 -0.85 -10.72 -9.71
C LEU A 307 -0.56 -10.19 -11.11
N LEU A 308 -1.53 -9.50 -11.68
CA LEU A 308 -1.55 -9.02 -13.05
C LEU A 308 -1.41 -7.50 -13.09
N LEU A 309 -0.46 -7.00 -13.89
CA LEU A 309 -0.40 -5.58 -14.24
C LEU A 309 -1.36 -5.29 -15.39
N ALA A 310 -2.39 -4.50 -15.11
CA ALA A 310 -3.47 -4.14 -16.02
C ALA A 310 -3.48 -2.64 -16.35
N PHE A 311 -4.18 -2.31 -17.44
CA PHE A 311 -4.37 -0.95 -17.91
C PHE A 311 -5.84 -0.71 -18.28
N ASP A 312 -6.38 0.47 -17.96
CA ASP A 312 -7.67 0.90 -18.49
C ASP A 312 -7.63 0.93 -20.01
N ARG A 313 -8.67 0.39 -20.65
CA ARG A 313 -8.75 0.28 -22.12
C ARG A 313 -8.67 1.64 -22.84
N GLU A 314 -9.05 2.71 -22.14
CA GLU A 314 -9.01 4.09 -22.67
C GLU A 314 -7.73 4.85 -22.27
N ALA A 315 -6.85 4.28 -21.44
CA ALA A 315 -5.64 4.96 -20.99
C ALA A 315 -4.65 5.10 -22.15
N THR A 316 -4.37 6.34 -22.53
CA THR A 316 -3.34 6.66 -23.55
C THR A 316 -2.20 7.42 -22.90
N TYR A 317 -0.96 6.93 -23.07
CA TYR A 317 0.23 7.59 -22.52
C TYR A 317 1.05 8.26 -23.62
N LYS A 318 1.36 9.56 -23.44
CA LYS A 318 2.17 10.34 -24.40
C LYS A 318 3.69 10.17 -24.20
N THR A 319 4.11 9.66 -23.05
CA THR A 319 5.50 9.45 -22.66
C THR A 319 5.67 8.07 -22.03
N PRO A 320 6.90 7.53 -21.95
CA PRO A 320 7.16 6.33 -21.17
C PRO A 320 6.68 6.49 -19.74
N VAL A 321 6.03 5.46 -19.22
CA VAL A 321 5.48 5.46 -17.86
C VAL A 321 6.23 4.49 -16.98
N ILE A 322 6.37 4.85 -15.72
CA ILE A 322 7.02 4.03 -14.70
C ILE A 322 5.92 3.55 -13.75
N ILE A 323 5.80 2.24 -13.62
CA ILE A 323 4.87 1.60 -12.68
C ILE A 323 5.71 0.79 -11.73
N ARG A 324 5.45 0.86 -10.42
CA ARG A 324 6.16 0.02 -9.46
C ARG A 324 5.23 -0.77 -8.56
N LEU A 325 5.69 -1.93 -8.12
CA LEU A 325 5.08 -2.76 -7.09
C LEU A 325 6.11 -2.91 -5.95
N ILE A 326 5.68 -2.63 -4.74
CA ILE A 326 6.51 -2.43 -3.56
C ILE A 326 6.15 -3.47 -2.51
N SER A 327 7.13 -4.16 -1.95
CA SER A 327 6.90 -5.12 -0.87
C SER A 327 6.53 -4.44 0.46
N PRO A 328 6.01 -5.21 1.43
CA PRO A 328 6.08 -4.82 2.84
C PRO A 328 7.51 -4.48 3.28
N VAL A 329 7.65 -3.72 4.37
CA VAL A 329 8.96 -3.38 4.94
C VAL A 329 9.59 -4.61 5.59
N LEU A 330 10.76 -5.01 5.10
CA LEU A 330 11.62 -5.95 5.79
C LEU A 330 12.50 -5.18 6.78
N LYS A 331 12.47 -5.56 8.06
CA LYS A 331 13.20 -4.86 9.12
C LYS A 331 14.72 -5.00 8.97
N SER A 332 15.15 -6.20 8.59
CA SER A 332 16.54 -6.60 8.41
C SER A 332 16.57 -7.94 7.68
N SER A 333 17.74 -8.35 7.19
CA SER A 333 17.93 -9.67 6.55
C SER A 333 19.29 -10.28 6.87
N LYS A 334 19.36 -11.63 6.87
CA LYS A 334 20.60 -12.40 7.00
C LYS A 334 21.40 -12.37 5.69
N GLU A 335 22.65 -12.83 5.75
CA GLU A 335 23.54 -12.90 4.58
C GLU A 335 23.04 -13.83 3.47
N THR A 336 22.24 -14.83 3.84
CA THR A 336 21.70 -15.84 2.93
C THR A 336 20.29 -15.51 2.43
N CYS A 337 19.69 -14.40 2.89
CA CYS A 337 18.34 -14.00 2.49
C CYS A 337 18.26 -13.85 0.96
N THR A 338 17.31 -14.57 0.39
CA THR A 338 17.02 -14.60 -1.03
C THR A 338 15.54 -14.29 -1.28
N PHE A 339 15.25 -13.91 -2.51
CA PHE A 339 13.88 -13.71 -2.97
C PHE A 339 13.68 -14.38 -4.30
N SER A 340 12.63 -15.18 -4.42
CA SER A 340 12.23 -15.84 -5.66
C SER A 340 10.82 -15.44 -6.06
N PHE A 341 10.58 -15.46 -7.38
CA PHE A 341 9.28 -15.14 -7.95
C PHE A 341 9.13 -15.81 -9.32
N SER A 342 7.88 -16.15 -9.64
CA SER A 342 7.45 -16.53 -10.98
C SER A 342 6.98 -15.28 -11.73
N TYR A 343 7.27 -15.19 -13.02
CA TYR A 343 6.85 -14.07 -13.85
C TYR A 343 6.60 -14.48 -15.30
N GLU A 344 5.66 -13.80 -15.94
CA GLU A 344 5.38 -13.95 -17.36
C GLU A 344 5.27 -12.57 -18.02
N ILE A 345 5.98 -12.40 -19.13
CA ILE A 345 6.06 -11.13 -19.86
C ILE A 345 5.51 -11.33 -21.27
N PHE A 346 4.45 -10.58 -21.56
CA PHE A 346 3.85 -10.43 -22.89
C PHE A 346 4.18 -9.05 -23.49
N ASP A 347 5.46 -8.66 -23.46
CA ASP A 347 5.98 -7.42 -24.04
C ASP A 347 7.38 -7.58 -24.63
N LYS A 348 7.58 -7.04 -25.83
CA LYS A 348 8.88 -7.04 -26.52
C LYS A 348 9.67 -5.74 -26.35
N ARG A 349 9.11 -4.70 -25.71
CA ARG A 349 9.68 -3.34 -25.71
C ARG A 349 9.63 -2.59 -24.37
N SER A 350 9.30 -3.28 -23.28
CA SER A 350 9.37 -2.73 -21.91
C SER A 350 10.54 -3.32 -21.13
N GLU A 351 11.04 -2.56 -20.17
CA GLU A 351 12.08 -2.98 -19.24
C GLU A 351 11.45 -3.32 -17.89
N TYR A 352 11.75 -4.50 -17.38
CA TYR A 352 11.27 -5.02 -16.12
C TYR A 352 12.42 -5.14 -15.16
N VAL A 353 12.33 -4.48 -14.01
CA VAL A 353 13.44 -4.32 -13.08
C VAL A 353 12.98 -4.67 -11.68
N LEU A 354 13.77 -5.41 -10.92
CA LEU A 354 13.61 -5.58 -9.49
C LEU A 354 14.80 -4.93 -8.78
N ASN A 355 14.49 -4.03 -7.85
CA ASN A 355 15.48 -3.36 -7.03
C ASN A 355 15.23 -3.57 -5.54
N ILE A 356 16.27 -3.37 -4.73
CA ILE A 356 16.14 -3.14 -3.29
C ILE A 356 16.28 -1.64 -2.99
N ARG A 357 15.32 -1.11 -2.23
CA ARG A 357 15.27 0.27 -1.77
C ARG A 357 15.34 0.33 -0.25
N ARG A 358 16.23 1.15 0.31
CA ARG A 358 16.22 1.44 1.75
C ARG A 358 14.99 2.25 2.10
N ASP A 359 14.25 1.79 3.11
CA ASP A 359 13.10 2.54 3.59
C ASP A 359 13.60 3.87 4.17
N GLY A 360 12.97 4.98 3.82
CA GLY A 360 13.45 6.28 4.28
C GLY A 360 14.23 7.12 3.28
N GLN A 361 14.93 6.52 2.30
CA GLN A 361 15.90 7.23 1.43
C GLN A 361 15.46 7.32 -0.03
N LEU A 362 15.75 8.48 -0.66
CA LEU A 362 15.48 8.76 -2.07
C LEU A 362 16.65 8.42 -3.03
N THR A 363 17.72 7.74 -2.59
CA THR A 363 18.89 7.47 -3.45
C THR A 363 19.37 6.00 -3.51
N ILE A 364 19.72 5.65 -4.75
CA ILE A 364 20.27 4.41 -5.35
C ILE A 364 19.64 3.10 -4.89
N ASP A 365 18.55 2.77 -5.57
CA ASP A 365 18.01 1.43 -5.73
C ASP A 365 19.14 0.47 -6.20
N LYS A 366 19.49 -0.55 -5.40
CA LYS A 366 20.43 -1.58 -5.86
C LYS A 366 19.67 -2.55 -6.75
N LEU A 367 20.13 -2.68 -7.99
CA LEU A 367 19.59 -3.62 -8.97
C LEU A 367 19.80 -5.06 -8.49
N LEU A 368 18.71 -5.82 -8.43
CA LEU A 368 18.74 -7.26 -8.11
C LEU A 368 18.47 -8.12 -9.34
N TRP A 369 17.58 -7.67 -10.23
CA TRP A 369 17.20 -8.40 -11.43
C TRP A 369 16.65 -7.47 -12.51
N ILE A 370 16.85 -7.84 -13.78
CA ILE A 370 16.32 -7.16 -14.95
C ILE A 370 16.00 -8.18 -16.04
N ASP A 371 14.91 -7.96 -16.76
CA ASP A 371 14.56 -8.71 -17.98
C ASP A 371 13.88 -7.78 -18.98
N THR A 372 14.13 -8.04 -20.26
CA THR A 372 13.60 -7.28 -21.40
C THR A 372 13.02 -8.19 -22.48
N MET A 373 13.02 -9.51 -22.27
CA MET A 373 12.57 -10.48 -23.26
C MET A 373 11.13 -10.91 -22.98
N ALA A 374 10.26 -10.73 -23.98
CA ALA A 374 8.97 -11.42 -24.02
C ALA A 374 9.16 -12.89 -24.32
N GLY A 375 8.34 -13.73 -23.70
CA GLY A 375 8.30 -15.16 -23.98
C GLY A 375 6.88 -15.73 -24.04
N GLY A 376 5.89 -15.05 -23.45
CA GLY A 376 4.54 -15.61 -23.28
C GLY A 376 4.56 -17.00 -22.64
N MET A 377 5.50 -17.19 -21.71
CA MET A 377 5.61 -18.37 -20.86
C MET A 377 6.11 -17.96 -19.49
N TRP A 378 5.64 -18.64 -18.45
CA TRP A 378 6.14 -18.49 -17.09
C TRP A 378 7.64 -18.81 -16.97
N ARG A 379 8.33 -17.96 -16.21
CA ARG A 379 9.74 -18.12 -15.84
C ARG A 379 9.89 -17.91 -14.35
N LYS A 380 10.93 -18.48 -13.76
CA LYS A 380 11.27 -18.28 -12.34
C LYS A 380 12.60 -17.54 -12.22
N ALA A 381 12.64 -16.55 -11.35
CA ALA A 381 13.86 -15.84 -10.96
C ALA A 381 14.12 -16.05 -9.47
N LYS A 382 15.40 -16.13 -9.09
CA LYS A 382 15.86 -16.11 -7.69
C LYS A 382 17.01 -15.12 -7.58
N VAL A 383 16.91 -14.19 -6.64
CA VAL A 383 17.89 -13.12 -6.39
C VAL A 383 18.41 -13.19 -4.96
N ILE A 384 19.67 -12.80 -4.76
CA ILE A 384 20.29 -12.70 -3.44
C ILE A 384 20.06 -11.29 -2.92
N ILE A 385 19.31 -11.16 -1.82
CA ILE A 385 19.13 -9.89 -1.10
C ILE A 385 20.37 -9.62 -0.25
N GLY A 386 20.84 -10.65 0.46
CA GLY A 386 21.98 -10.57 1.37
C GLY A 386 21.67 -9.80 2.65
N ARG A 387 22.70 -9.51 3.45
CA ARG A 387 22.54 -8.87 4.76
C ARG A 387 22.14 -7.41 4.62
N ASN A 388 21.03 -7.04 5.25
CA ASN A 388 20.63 -5.65 5.45
C ASN A 388 20.36 -5.43 6.94
N SER A 389 21.09 -4.50 7.53
CA SER A 389 20.95 -4.12 8.95
C SER A 389 19.92 -3.01 9.18
N LYS A 390 19.36 -2.44 8.11
CA LYS A 390 18.37 -1.36 8.15
C LYS A 390 17.11 -1.78 7.40
N PRO A 391 15.94 -1.20 7.73
CA PRO A 391 14.71 -1.46 7.03
C PRO A 391 14.81 -1.22 5.52
N PHE A 392 14.25 -2.12 4.72
CA PHE A 392 14.28 -2.06 3.27
C PHE A 392 13.01 -2.64 2.65
N ARG A 393 12.82 -2.38 1.35
CA ARG A 393 11.74 -2.91 0.52
C ARG A 393 12.29 -3.43 -0.79
N LEU A 394 11.61 -4.41 -1.36
CA LEU A 394 11.77 -4.77 -2.76
C LEU A 394 10.83 -3.94 -3.61
N VAL A 395 11.29 -3.53 -4.79
CA VAL A 395 10.55 -2.68 -5.71
C VAL A 395 10.68 -3.24 -7.12
N PHE A 396 9.62 -3.89 -7.61
CA PHE A 396 9.47 -4.16 -9.03
C PHE A 396 9.14 -2.86 -9.75
N THR A 397 9.84 -2.55 -10.83
CA THR A 397 9.65 -1.37 -11.66
C THR A 397 9.47 -1.82 -13.10
N VAL A 398 8.38 -1.39 -13.71
CA VAL A 398 8.08 -1.57 -15.13
C VAL A 398 8.24 -0.21 -15.81
N LYS A 399 9.16 -0.11 -16.76
CA LYS A 399 9.30 1.07 -17.63
C LYS A 399 8.61 0.75 -18.96
N LYS A 400 7.39 1.24 -19.12
CA LYS A 400 6.54 0.93 -20.27
C LYS A 400 6.67 1.98 -21.37
N SER A 401 6.74 1.51 -22.61
CA SER A 401 6.78 2.36 -23.80
C SER A 401 5.38 2.91 -24.15
N PRO A 402 5.25 4.18 -24.58
CA PRO A 402 3.96 4.82 -24.86
C PRO A 402 3.19 4.26 -26.07
N ILE A 403 3.80 3.38 -26.88
CA ILE A 403 3.26 2.95 -28.18
C ILE A 403 2.49 1.61 -28.09
N PHE A 404 2.60 0.86 -26.98
CA PHE A 404 2.04 -0.51 -26.88
C PHE A 404 1.30 -0.71 -25.54
N LEU A 405 -0.03 -0.61 -25.57
CA LEU A 405 -0.86 -0.74 -24.36
C LEU A 405 -1.20 -2.20 -24.02
N GLN A 406 -1.23 -3.11 -24.99
CA GLN A 406 -1.58 -4.53 -24.80
C GLN A 406 -0.51 -5.37 -24.07
N SER A 407 0.53 -4.75 -23.52
CA SER A 407 1.54 -5.50 -22.78
C SER A 407 1.15 -5.78 -21.34
N THR A 408 1.33 -7.04 -20.96
CA THR A 408 1.01 -7.59 -19.65
C THR A 408 2.25 -8.15 -18.96
N LEU A 409 2.29 -7.95 -17.65
CA LEU A 409 3.20 -8.62 -16.74
C LEU A 409 2.35 -9.34 -15.70
N ALA A 410 2.57 -10.64 -15.57
CA ALA A 410 2.04 -11.43 -14.47
C ALA A 410 3.18 -11.81 -13.51
N LEU A 411 2.88 -11.78 -12.22
CA LEU A 411 3.76 -12.19 -11.14
C LEU A 411 3.03 -13.22 -10.28
N ASP A 412 3.76 -14.25 -9.85
CA ASP A 412 3.26 -15.31 -8.98
C ASP A 412 4.40 -15.79 -8.06
N ASP A 413 4.09 -16.59 -7.04
CA ASP A 413 5.07 -17.22 -6.14
C ASP A 413 6.10 -16.24 -5.53
N LEU A 414 5.65 -15.11 -4.96
CA LEU A 414 6.55 -14.13 -4.33
C LEU A 414 7.04 -14.65 -2.97
N ILE A 415 8.29 -15.13 -2.91
CA ILE A 415 8.81 -15.88 -1.75
C ILE A 415 10.12 -15.28 -1.27
N PHE A 416 10.13 -14.83 -0.02
CA PHE A 416 11.34 -14.54 0.76
C PHE A 416 11.81 -15.82 1.45
N ASP A 417 13.10 -16.12 1.31
CA ASP A 417 13.70 -17.35 1.81
C ASP A 417 14.98 -17.01 2.58
N GLU A 418 15.14 -17.61 3.77
CA GLU A 418 16.22 -17.32 4.73
C GLU A 418 16.34 -15.84 5.16
N CYS A 419 15.21 -15.13 5.18
CA CYS A 419 15.02 -13.79 5.74
C CYS A 419 14.33 -13.90 7.12
#